data_AF-A0A1G6MTT8-F1
#
_entry.id   AF-A0A1G6MTT8-F1
#
_cell.length_a   1.000
_cell.length_b   1.000
_cell.length_c   1.000
_cell.angle_alpha   90.00
_cell.angle_beta   90.00
_cell.angle_gamma   90.00
#
_symmetry.space_group_name_H-M   'P 1'
#
loop_
_entity.id
_entity.type
_entity.pdbx_description
1 polymer ?
#
loop_
_entity_poly.entity_id
_entity_poly.type
_entity_poly.pdbx_seq_one_letter_code
_entity_poly.pdbx_strand_id
1 'polypeptide(L)'
;MKHNPVLAAIIFAGVTATAFIPAADIISRIGISQDVAKNHILNNLVGNFRHEPVNPSTLLADEPKNYRSQTKRFQIPRLSNLPQLINGNKKAMAKELCLYVKEYVNSREFADKYAKIRAAAKPEAEPPVMDKQTIDAMKQGLKESETARTRLKAMGQSTKSIDTGIAQMKKMISENGDPTPNKTKWEKLYPADPAVMIKNRLQEYISLAATVDFNAAVTGAKRTFINPAYENQTLRWKAIYRAGKEVNDVAIAFAKQWLKEGIITY
;
A
#
# COMPACT_ATOMS: atom_id res chain seq x y z
N MET A 1 -1.02 61.09 38.61
CA MET A 1 -0.42 59.85 39.13
C MET A 1 -0.83 58.70 38.22
N LYS A 2 0.12 57.85 37.84
CA LYS A 2 0.00 56.82 36.80
C LYS A 2 -0.91 55.68 37.25
N HIS A 3 -1.88 55.28 36.43
CA HIS A 3 -2.55 53.98 36.54
C HIS A 3 -1.80 52.97 35.67
N ASN A 4 -1.38 51.86 36.28
CA ASN A 4 -0.83 50.69 35.60
C ASN A 4 -1.83 49.53 35.76
N PRO A 5 -2.22 48.81 34.70
CA PRO A 5 -3.19 47.71 34.77
C PRO A 5 -2.46 46.37 34.80
N VAL A 6 -2.56 45.60 35.89
CA VAL A 6 -2.16 44.18 35.90
C VAL A 6 -3.07 43.41 36.87
N LEU A 7 -3.41 42.18 36.47
CA LEU A 7 -4.20 41.14 37.17
C LEU A 7 -5.73 41.29 37.06
N ALA A 8 -6.52 40.31 36.60
CA ALA A 8 -6.22 38.93 36.25
C ALA A 8 -7.27 38.41 35.24
N ALA A 9 -6.81 37.97 34.08
CA ALA A 9 -7.59 37.17 33.16
C ALA A 9 -7.50 35.70 33.62
N ILE A 10 -8.54 35.21 34.29
CA ILE A 10 -8.75 33.76 34.47
C ILE A 10 -9.55 33.29 33.26
N ILE A 11 -8.79 32.85 32.26
CA ILE A 11 -9.28 32.04 31.15
C ILE A 11 -9.77 30.73 31.76
N PHE A 12 -11.09 30.56 31.85
CA PHE A 12 -11.71 29.28 32.12
C PHE A 12 -11.54 28.40 30.88
N ALA A 13 -10.34 27.84 30.72
CA ALA A 13 -10.05 26.79 29.77
C ALA A 13 -10.80 25.54 30.22
N GLY A 14 -12.04 25.41 29.77
CA GLY A 14 -12.77 24.15 29.80
C GLY A 14 -12.06 23.15 28.89
N VAL A 15 -11.02 22.51 29.41
CA VAL A 15 -10.44 21.30 28.84
C VAL A 15 -11.53 20.24 28.96
N THR A 16 -12.32 20.06 27.91
CA THR A 16 -13.08 18.84 27.72
C THR A 16 -12.06 17.73 27.50
N ALA A 17 -11.65 17.09 28.59
CA ALA A 17 -11.05 15.78 28.56
C ALA A 17 -12.14 14.82 28.04
N THR A 18 -12.33 14.77 26.73
CA THR A 18 -12.91 13.59 26.10
C THR A 18 -11.98 12.45 26.49
N ALA A 19 -12.47 11.56 27.33
CA ALA A 19 -11.78 10.32 27.66
C ALA A 19 -11.44 9.63 26.34
N PHE A 20 -10.18 9.76 25.92
CA PHE A 20 -9.59 8.91 24.92
C PHE A 20 -9.57 7.52 25.56
N ILE A 21 -10.60 6.72 25.29
CA ILE A 21 -10.45 5.27 25.44
C ILE A 21 -9.31 4.94 24.47
N PRO A 22 -8.14 4.51 24.97
CA PRO A 22 -6.98 4.33 24.11
C PRO A 22 -7.36 3.29 23.05
N ALA A 23 -7.08 3.57 21.78
CA ALA A 23 -7.35 2.61 20.70
C ALA A 23 -6.67 1.25 20.97
N ALA A 24 -5.70 1.19 21.90
CA ALA A 24 -5.14 -0.04 22.46
C ALA A 24 -6.18 -1.07 22.96
N ASP A 25 -7.38 -0.67 23.41
CA ASP A 25 -8.36 -1.62 23.95
C ASP A 25 -9.10 -2.43 22.85
N ILE A 26 -9.21 -1.92 21.63
CA ILE A 26 -9.98 -2.59 20.56
C ILE A 26 -9.41 -3.96 20.18
N ILE A 27 -8.09 -4.08 20.20
CA ILE A 27 -7.36 -5.28 19.80
C ILE A 27 -7.59 -6.42 20.80
N SER A 28 -7.58 -6.10 22.09
CA SER A 28 -7.92 -7.06 23.14
C SER A 28 -9.39 -7.50 23.03
N ARG A 29 -10.30 -6.55 22.80
CA ARG A 29 -11.74 -6.83 22.63
C ARG A 29 -12.02 -7.79 21.48
N ILE A 30 -11.39 -7.61 20.31
CA ILE A 30 -11.55 -8.52 19.16
C ILE A 30 -10.84 -9.88 19.32
N GLY A 31 -10.13 -10.09 20.44
CA GLY A 31 -9.57 -11.37 20.84
C GLY A 31 -8.18 -11.68 20.30
N ILE A 32 -7.35 -10.65 20.08
CA ILE A 32 -5.94 -10.84 19.65
C ILE A 32 -4.99 -10.03 20.53
N SER A 33 -3.71 -10.40 20.57
CA SER A 33 -2.69 -9.62 21.29
C SER A 33 -2.21 -8.42 20.47
N GLN A 34 -1.70 -7.40 21.17
CA GLN A 34 -1.10 -6.21 20.56
C GLN A 34 0.01 -6.59 19.58
N ASP A 35 0.92 -7.49 19.99
CA ASP A 35 2.03 -7.92 19.15
C ASP A 35 1.56 -8.60 17.87
N VAL A 36 0.55 -9.46 17.97
CA VAL A 36 -0.04 -10.12 16.79
C VAL A 36 -0.63 -9.06 15.86
N ALA A 37 -1.44 -8.13 16.37
CA ALA A 37 -2.04 -7.07 15.56
C ALA A 37 -0.99 -6.20 14.85
N LYS A 38 0.01 -5.72 15.60
CA LYS A 38 1.10 -4.88 15.09
C LYS A 38 1.93 -5.61 14.02
N ASN A 39 2.22 -6.89 14.24
CA ASN A 39 2.94 -7.71 13.27
C ASN A 39 2.12 -7.92 11.99
N HIS A 40 0.81 -8.15 12.09
CA HIS A 40 -0.05 -8.23 10.91
C HIS A 40 -0.12 -6.90 10.13
N ILE A 41 -0.23 -5.77 10.83
CA ILE A 41 -0.23 -4.45 10.19
C ILE A 41 1.09 -4.23 9.44
N LEU A 42 2.22 -4.45 10.13
CA LEU A 42 3.55 -4.28 9.54
C LEU A 42 3.73 -5.21 8.32
N ASN A 43 3.44 -6.50 8.48
CA ASN A 43 3.60 -7.49 7.41
C ASN A 43 2.67 -7.25 6.20
N ASN A 44 1.49 -6.67 6.40
CA ASN A 44 0.60 -6.32 5.29
C ASN A 44 1.09 -5.09 4.51
N LEU A 45 1.83 -4.20 5.17
CA LEU A 45 2.44 -3.04 4.54
C LEU A 45 3.71 -3.43 3.77
N VAL A 46 4.59 -4.18 4.42
CA VAL A 46 5.96 -4.44 3.95
C VAL A 46 6.14 -5.83 3.32
N GLY A 47 5.28 -6.79 3.63
CA GLY A 47 5.40 -8.22 3.29
C GLY A 47 5.89 -9.06 4.48
N ASN A 48 5.55 -10.35 4.48
CA ASN A 48 5.97 -11.34 5.46
C ASN A 48 7.13 -12.17 4.87
N PHE A 49 8.35 -11.87 5.31
CA PHE A 49 9.57 -12.55 4.88
C PHE A 49 10.18 -13.25 6.10
N ARG A 50 9.66 -14.43 6.41
CA ARG A 50 10.28 -15.28 7.42
C ARG A 50 11.58 -15.81 6.84
N HIS A 51 12.71 -15.25 7.29
CA HIS A 51 14.07 -15.74 7.05
C HIS A 51 14.60 -15.63 5.61
N GLU A 52 14.06 -14.73 4.79
CA GLU A 52 14.54 -14.51 3.42
C GLU A 52 14.73 -13.01 3.18
N PRO A 53 15.85 -12.58 2.56
CA PRO A 53 15.95 -11.25 1.98
C PRO A 53 14.77 -11.05 1.03
N VAL A 54 14.20 -9.87 1.05
CA VAL A 54 13.07 -9.56 0.18
C VAL A 54 13.53 -9.54 -1.27
N ASN A 55 13.28 -10.61 -2.01
CA ASN A 55 13.73 -10.73 -3.39
C ASN A 55 12.93 -9.80 -4.31
N PRO A 56 13.51 -8.70 -4.86
CA PRO A 56 12.80 -7.70 -5.66
C PRO A 56 12.15 -8.23 -6.94
N SER A 57 12.64 -9.34 -7.47
CA SER A 57 12.10 -9.97 -8.68
C SER A 57 10.74 -10.64 -8.46
N THR A 58 10.42 -11.04 -7.22
CA THR A 58 9.16 -11.72 -6.88
C THR A 58 8.03 -10.74 -6.54
N LEU A 59 8.26 -9.44 -6.68
CA LEU A 59 7.52 -8.41 -5.93
C LEU A 59 6.49 -7.61 -6.73
N LEU A 60 6.26 -7.92 -8.00
CA LEU A 60 5.57 -6.99 -8.90
C LEU A 60 4.13 -7.35 -9.30
N ALA A 61 3.55 -8.45 -8.82
CA ALA A 61 2.10 -8.64 -8.94
C ALA A 61 1.58 -9.61 -7.88
N ASP A 62 0.55 -9.18 -7.15
CA ASP A 62 -0.40 -10.11 -6.55
C ASP A 62 -1.15 -10.78 -7.71
N GLU A 63 -0.55 -11.80 -8.34
CA GLU A 63 -1.21 -12.56 -9.38
C GLU A 63 -2.47 -13.20 -8.78
N PRO A 64 -3.67 -12.95 -9.33
CA PRO A 64 -4.92 -13.38 -8.70
C PRO A 64 -5.01 -14.90 -8.46
N LYS A 65 -4.29 -15.69 -9.27
CA LYS A 65 -4.28 -17.15 -9.20
C LYS A 65 -3.25 -17.73 -8.22
N ASN A 66 -2.25 -16.95 -7.77
CA ASN A 66 -1.22 -17.46 -6.88
C ASN A 66 -1.54 -17.11 -5.41
N TYR A 67 -2.26 -18.02 -4.75
CA TYR A 67 -2.62 -17.86 -3.34
C TYR A 67 -1.38 -17.72 -2.43
N ARG A 68 -0.29 -18.43 -2.74
CA ARG A 68 0.94 -18.41 -1.93
C ARG A 68 1.64 -17.06 -2.03
N SER A 69 1.66 -16.41 -3.20
CA SER A 69 2.27 -15.08 -3.33
C SER A 69 1.42 -14.02 -2.60
N GLN A 70 0.10 -14.05 -2.75
CA GLN A 70 -0.79 -13.09 -2.11
C GLN A 70 -0.74 -13.19 -0.58
N THR A 71 -0.69 -14.40 -0.01
CA THR A 71 -0.62 -14.60 1.45
C THR A 71 0.74 -14.24 2.06
N LYS A 72 1.80 -14.04 1.26
CA LYS A 72 3.04 -13.43 1.75
C LYS A 72 2.85 -11.94 2.06
N ARG A 73 1.84 -11.27 1.51
CA ARG A 73 1.65 -9.81 1.63
C ARG A 73 0.27 -9.38 2.10
N PHE A 74 -0.58 -10.35 2.36
CA PHE A 74 -1.92 -10.12 2.85
C PHE A 74 -2.34 -11.24 3.78
N GLN A 75 -2.31 -10.95 5.07
CA GLN A 75 -2.67 -11.85 6.14
C GLN A 75 -3.64 -11.13 7.07
N ILE A 76 -4.82 -11.71 7.24
CA ILE A 76 -5.81 -11.23 8.19
C ILE A 76 -5.65 -12.09 9.45
N PRO A 77 -5.45 -11.49 10.64
CA PRO A 77 -5.42 -12.26 11.88
C PRO A 77 -6.76 -12.96 12.11
N ARG A 78 -6.75 -14.05 12.89
CA ARG A 78 -7.99 -14.66 13.36
C ARG A 78 -8.57 -13.76 14.46
N LEU A 79 -9.77 -13.23 14.22
CA LEU A 79 -10.46 -12.33 15.14
C LEU A 79 -11.59 -13.09 15.85
N SER A 80 -11.26 -13.79 16.95
CA SER A 80 -12.17 -14.75 17.58
C SER A 80 -13.46 -14.11 18.10
N ASN A 81 -13.38 -12.88 18.59
CA ASN A 81 -14.51 -12.21 19.23
C ASN A 81 -15.22 -11.23 18.28
N LEU A 82 -14.68 -11.00 17.07
CA LEU A 82 -15.24 -10.05 16.12
C LEU A 82 -16.71 -10.34 15.79
N PRO A 83 -17.16 -11.58 15.52
CA PRO A 83 -18.55 -11.84 15.17
C PRO A 83 -19.55 -11.36 16.22
N GLN A 84 -19.19 -11.44 17.51
CA GLN A 84 -20.03 -11.00 18.62
C GLN A 84 -20.09 -9.46 18.72
N LEU A 85 -18.98 -8.79 18.42
CA LEU A 85 -18.84 -7.33 18.57
C LEU A 85 -19.43 -6.52 17.42
N ILE A 86 -19.57 -7.11 16.23
CA ILE A 86 -20.01 -6.39 15.04
C ILE A 86 -21.53 -6.36 14.86
N ASN A 87 -22.31 -7.07 15.69
CA ASN A 87 -23.76 -7.07 15.56
C ASN A 87 -24.30 -5.67 15.87
N GLY A 88 -24.78 -4.96 14.84
CA GLY A 88 -25.23 -3.56 14.93
C GLY A 88 -24.12 -2.51 15.04
N ASN A 89 -22.83 -2.88 15.11
CA ASN A 89 -21.74 -1.95 15.44
C ASN A 89 -20.54 -1.94 14.46
N LYS A 90 -20.71 -2.48 13.25
CA LYS A 90 -19.62 -2.59 12.26
C LYS A 90 -18.92 -1.27 11.95
N LYS A 91 -19.67 -0.17 11.83
CA LYS A 91 -19.12 1.14 11.48
C LYS A 91 -18.22 1.72 12.57
N ALA A 92 -18.61 1.63 13.84
CA ALA A 92 -17.76 2.14 14.93
C ALA A 92 -16.53 1.26 15.11
N MET A 93 -16.70 -0.07 15.06
CA MET A 93 -15.57 -1.01 15.09
C MET A 93 -14.57 -0.76 13.95
N ALA A 94 -15.06 -0.50 12.73
CA ALA A 94 -14.20 -0.14 11.60
C ALA A 94 -13.41 1.15 11.86
N LYS A 95 -14.06 2.18 12.43
CA LYS A 95 -13.42 3.44 12.78
C LYS A 95 -12.35 3.26 13.87
N GLU A 96 -12.65 2.51 14.93
CA GLU A 96 -11.71 2.20 16.02
C GLU A 96 -10.48 1.44 15.49
N LEU A 97 -10.68 0.45 14.61
CA LEU A 97 -9.58 -0.27 13.97
C LEU A 97 -8.74 0.64 13.06
N CYS A 98 -9.37 1.54 12.30
CA CYS A 98 -8.65 2.51 11.48
C CYS A 98 -7.79 3.45 12.34
N LEU A 99 -8.33 3.92 13.47
CA LEU A 99 -7.59 4.73 14.44
C LEU A 99 -6.40 3.97 15.01
N TYR A 100 -6.61 2.73 15.47
CA TYR A 100 -5.53 1.89 15.97
C TYR A 100 -4.41 1.69 14.94
N VAL A 101 -4.76 1.40 13.68
CA VAL A 101 -3.77 1.26 12.59
C VAL A 101 -2.99 2.55 12.40
N LYS A 102 -3.68 3.70 12.37
CA LYS A 102 -3.05 5.02 12.24
C LYS A 102 -2.11 5.34 13.39
N GLU A 103 -2.54 5.13 14.62
CA GLU A 103 -1.71 5.34 15.82
C GLU A 103 -0.47 4.46 15.80
N TYR A 104 -0.60 3.18 15.45
CA TYR A 104 0.55 2.29 15.39
C TYR A 104 1.53 2.70 14.29
N VAL A 105 1.09 2.95 13.05
CA VAL A 105 2.05 3.28 11.98
C VAL A 105 2.69 4.65 12.16
N ASN A 106 2.04 5.55 12.89
CA ASN A 106 2.61 6.83 13.29
C ASN A 106 3.43 6.72 14.59
N SER A 107 3.74 5.53 15.10
CA SER A 107 4.52 5.35 16.33
C SER A 107 6.01 5.16 16.05
N ARG A 108 6.86 5.51 17.04
CA ARG A 108 8.29 5.21 17.00
C ARG A 108 8.57 3.71 16.90
N GLU A 109 7.75 2.88 17.55
CA GLU A 109 7.87 1.42 17.48
C GLU A 109 7.76 0.91 16.05
N PHE A 110 6.82 1.45 15.28
CA PHE A 110 6.66 1.10 13.87
C PHE A 110 7.87 1.53 13.05
N ALA A 111 8.37 2.75 13.24
CA ALA A 111 9.54 3.25 12.54
C ALA A 111 10.79 2.39 12.80
N ASP A 112 11.04 2.02 14.06
CA ASP A 112 12.16 1.16 14.45
C ASP A 112 12.06 -0.23 13.79
N LYS A 113 10.86 -0.83 13.80
CA LYS A 113 10.61 -2.13 13.15
C LYS A 113 10.75 -2.03 11.63
N TYR A 114 10.25 -0.96 11.02
CA TYR A 114 10.38 -0.70 9.60
C TYR A 114 11.84 -0.56 9.18
N ALA A 115 12.63 0.23 9.90
CA ALA A 115 14.06 0.43 9.64
C ALA A 115 14.83 -0.89 9.66
N LYS A 116 14.55 -1.76 10.64
CA LYS A 116 15.13 -3.12 10.73
C LYS A 116 14.80 -3.97 9.50
N ILE A 117 13.53 -4.01 9.10
CA ILE A 117 13.09 -4.78 7.92
C ILE A 117 13.73 -4.21 6.64
N ARG A 118 13.72 -2.89 6.48
CA ARG A 118 14.33 -2.22 5.34
C ARG A 118 15.82 -2.55 5.21
N ALA A 119 16.56 -2.53 6.32
CA ALA A 119 17.98 -2.89 6.34
C ALA A 119 18.19 -4.37 5.98
N ALA A 120 17.41 -5.28 6.56
CA ALA A 120 17.48 -6.71 6.27
C ALA A 120 17.04 -7.06 4.83
N ALA A 121 16.19 -6.24 4.22
CA ALA A 121 15.71 -6.40 2.86
C ALA A 121 16.68 -5.86 1.79
N LYS A 122 17.77 -5.20 2.20
CA LYS A 122 18.70 -4.55 1.26
C LYS A 122 19.37 -5.62 0.38
N PRO A 123 19.34 -5.48 -0.96
CA PRO A 123 20.02 -6.41 -1.85
C PRO A 123 21.53 -6.47 -1.60
N GLU A 124 22.09 -7.67 -1.60
CA GLU A 124 23.53 -7.90 -1.44
C GLU A 124 24.28 -7.92 -2.77
N ALA A 125 23.57 -8.21 -3.87
CA ALA A 125 24.14 -8.29 -5.21
C ALA A 125 23.17 -7.74 -6.28
N GLU A 126 23.75 -7.26 -7.37
CA GLU A 126 23.04 -6.88 -8.57
C GLU A 126 23.18 -7.99 -9.62
N PRO A 127 22.15 -8.23 -10.45
CA PRO A 127 22.29 -9.15 -11.56
C PRO A 127 23.26 -8.57 -12.60
N PRO A 128 23.84 -9.41 -13.48
CA PRO A 128 24.55 -8.91 -14.65
C PRO A 128 23.61 -8.02 -15.48
N VAL A 129 24.02 -6.76 -15.67
CA VAL A 129 23.32 -5.78 -16.50
C VAL A 129 24.12 -5.55 -17.77
N MET A 130 23.45 -5.02 -18.81
CA MET A 130 24.17 -4.54 -19.99
C MET A 130 25.14 -3.44 -19.58
N ASP A 131 26.32 -3.43 -20.19
CA ASP A 131 27.28 -2.37 -19.93
C ASP A 131 26.75 -1.02 -20.46
N LYS A 132 27.30 0.06 -19.90
CA LYS A 132 26.87 1.42 -20.22
C LYS A 132 27.00 1.75 -21.71
N GLN A 133 28.03 1.25 -22.39
CA GLN A 133 28.26 1.53 -23.81
C GLN A 133 27.16 0.90 -24.68
N THR A 134 26.76 -0.32 -24.36
CA THR A 134 25.63 -1.00 -25.01
C THR A 134 24.31 -0.23 -24.79
N ILE A 135 24.03 0.22 -23.56
CA ILE A 135 22.82 1.00 -23.27
C ILE A 135 22.83 2.34 -24.01
N ASP A 136 23.98 3.02 -24.06
CA ASP A 136 24.11 4.31 -24.75
C ASP A 136 23.96 4.14 -26.27
N ALA A 137 24.49 3.06 -26.86
CA ALA A 137 24.24 2.71 -28.26
C ALA A 137 22.75 2.46 -28.55
N MET A 138 22.04 1.76 -27.64
CA MET A 138 20.59 1.57 -27.77
C MET A 138 19.82 2.89 -27.68
N LYS A 139 20.18 3.79 -26.77
CA LYS A 139 19.57 5.13 -26.67
C LYS A 139 19.79 5.95 -27.93
N GLN A 140 20.97 5.85 -28.54
CA GLN A 140 21.26 6.53 -29.80
C GLN A 140 20.41 5.96 -30.95
N GLY A 141 20.33 4.63 -31.09
CA GLY A 141 19.45 3.99 -32.09
C GLY A 141 17.97 4.30 -31.89
N LEU A 142 17.52 4.45 -30.64
CA LEU A 142 16.17 4.92 -30.31
C LEU A 142 15.93 6.35 -30.83
N LYS A 143 16.86 7.28 -30.61
CA LYS A 143 16.77 8.66 -31.08
C LYS A 143 16.71 8.74 -32.61
N GLU A 144 17.49 7.90 -33.30
CA GLU A 144 17.47 7.79 -34.75
C GLU A 144 16.13 7.25 -35.26
N SER A 145 15.58 6.23 -34.59
CA SER A 145 14.28 5.67 -34.91
C SER A 145 13.14 6.67 -34.69
N GLU A 146 13.17 7.46 -33.61
CA GLU A 146 12.22 8.54 -33.36
C GLU A 146 12.29 9.66 -34.42
N THR A 147 13.51 9.95 -34.90
CA THR A 147 13.73 10.91 -35.99
C THR A 147 13.16 10.38 -37.31
N ALA A 148 13.44 9.12 -37.65
CA ALA A 148 12.90 8.46 -38.85
C ALA A 148 11.37 8.40 -38.82
N ARG A 149 10.78 8.03 -37.67
CA ARG A 149 9.33 8.07 -37.45
C ARG A 149 8.73 9.43 -37.78
N THR A 150 9.36 10.50 -37.30
CA THR A 150 8.88 11.88 -37.51
C THR A 150 8.91 12.25 -38.99
N ARG A 151 9.98 11.90 -39.72
CA ARG A 151 10.09 12.12 -41.17
C ARG A 151 9.04 11.34 -41.96
N LEU A 152 8.84 10.06 -41.65
CA LEU A 152 7.85 9.23 -42.32
C LEU A 152 6.42 9.73 -42.11
N LYS A 153 6.12 10.19 -40.88
CA LYS A 153 4.83 10.82 -40.58
C LYS A 153 4.62 12.10 -41.39
N ALA A 154 5.66 12.93 -41.54
CA ALA A 154 5.61 14.14 -42.37
C ALA A 154 5.41 13.84 -43.87
N MET A 155 5.90 12.70 -44.34
CA MET A 155 5.69 12.19 -45.70
C MET A 155 4.34 11.47 -45.90
N GLY A 156 3.48 11.42 -44.89
CA GLY A 156 2.19 10.71 -44.96
C GLY A 156 2.30 9.19 -44.98
N GLN A 157 3.48 8.63 -44.68
CA GLN A 157 3.71 7.18 -44.65
C GLN A 157 3.29 6.57 -43.30
N SER A 158 2.91 5.29 -43.33
CA SER A 158 2.54 4.53 -42.14
C SER A 158 3.73 4.34 -41.20
N THR A 159 3.54 4.58 -39.91
CA THR A 159 4.58 4.49 -38.87
C THR A 159 4.39 3.31 -37.90
N LYS A 160 3.35 2.49 -38.07
CA LYS A 160 2.97 1.43 -37.11
C LYS A 160 4.11 0.47 -36.75
N SER A 161 4.91 0.04 -37.73
CA SER A 161 6.03 -0.88 -37.50
C SER A 161 7.14 -0.22 -36.68
N ILE A 162 7.47 1.04 -36.98
CA ILE A 162 8.48 1.82 -36.26
C ILE A 162 7.99 2.19 -34.86
N ASP A 163 6.70 2.51 -34.69
CA ASP A 163 6.12 2.80 -33.38
C ASP A 163 6.22 1.58 -32.45
N THR A 164 5.97 0.38 -32.99
CA THR A 164 6.15 -0.88 -32.26
C THR A 164 7.62 -1.12 -31.89
N GLY A 165 8.55 -0.90 -32.83
CA GLY A 165 10.00 -1.03 -32.58
C GLY A 165 10.51 -0.03 -31.54
N ILE A 166 10.08 1.24 -31.62
CA ILE A 166 10.39 2.29 -30.63
C ILE A 166 9.86 1.90 -29.25
N ALA A 167 8.62 1.39 -29.16
CA ALA A 167 8.06 0.94 -27.89
C ALA A 167 8.86 -0.21 -27.28
N GLN A 168 9.28 -1.19 -28.10
CA GLN A 168 10.12 -2.31 -27.67
C GLN A 168 11.51 -1.83 -27.22
N MET A 169 12.18 -0.96 -27.98
CA MET A 169 13.48 -0.40 -27.59
C MET A 169 13.38 0.42 -26.29
N LYS A 170 12.35 1.26 -26.15
CA LYS A 170 12.10 2.00 -24.90
C LYS A 170 11.92 1.06 -23.72
N LYS A 171 11.17 -0.02 -23.91
CA LYS A 171 10.98 -1.05 -22.88
C LYS A 171 12.31 -1.70 -22.51
N MET A 172 13.10 -2.11 -23.50
CA MET A 172 14.39 -2.78 -23.26
C MET A 172 15.40 -1.87 -22.57
N ILE A 173 15.50 -0.60 -22.98
CA ILE A 173 16.32 0.42 -22.31
C ILE A 173 15.80 0.70 -20.90
N SER A 174 14.49 0.73 -20.69
CA SER A 174 13.93 0.94 -19.35
C SER A 174 14.17 -0.26 -18.41
N GLU A 175 14.18 -1.48 -18.95
CA GLU A 175 14.39 -2.71 -18.16
C GLU A 175 15.87 -2.99 -17.88
N ASN A 176 16.77 -2.59 -18.79
CA ASN A 176 18.21 -2.89 -18.70
C ASN A 176 19.09 -1.65 -18.45
N GLY A 177 18.53 -0.45 -18.53
CA GLY A 177 19.25 0.81 -18.38
C GLY A 177 19.54 1.22 -16.95
N ASP A 178 19.01 0.47 -15.98
CA ASP A 178 19.27 0.64 -14.56
C ASP A 178 20.52 -0.18 -14.19
N PRO A 179 21.64 0.45 -13.77
CA PRO A 179 22.84 -0.27 -13.38
C PRO A 179 22.68 -1.01 -12.04
N THR A 180 21.65 -0.70 -11.26
CA THR A 180 21.38 -1.32 -9.94
C THR A 180 19.90 -1.69 -9.80
N PRO A 181 19.37 -2.60 -10.65
CA PRO A 181 17.94 -2.86 -10.74
C PRO A 181 17.36 -3.46 -9.45
N ASN A 182 18.14 -4.23 -8.68
CA ASN A 182 17.67 -4.73 -7.39
C ASN A 182 17.57 -3.59 -6.37
N LYS A 183 18.61 -2.75 -6.27
CA LYS A 183 18.59 -1.58 -5.37
C LYS A 183 17.43 -0.63 -5.68
N THR A 184 17.21 -0.29 -6.95
CA THR A 184 16.10 0.60 -7.35
C THR A 184 14.74 0.02 -6.99
N LYS A 185 14.54 -1.29 -7.24
CA LYS A 185 13.29 -1.97 -6.82
C LYS A 185 13.14 -1.98 -5.30
N TRP A 186 14.22 -2.23 -4.56
CA TRP A 186 14.23 -2.17 -3.10
C TRP A 186 13.88 -0.77 -2.59
N GLU A 187 14.46 0.30 -3.12
CA GLU A 187 14.15 1.68 -2.72
C GLU A 187 12.68 2.04 -2.99
N LYS A 188 12.12 1.55 -4.10
CA LYS A 188 10.70 1.74 -4.42
C LYS A 188 9.76 1.01 -3.46
N LEU A 189 10.13 -0.20 -3.03
CA LEU A 189 9.31 -1.03 -2.15
C LEU A 189 9.49 -0.70 -0.66
N TYR A 190 10.69 -0.28 -0.31
CA TYR A 190 11.14 0.12 1.03
C TYR A 190 11.72 1.53 0.96
N PRO A 191 10.87 2.56 0.74
CA PRO A 191 11.32 3.95 0.74
C PRO A 191 12.03 4.31 2.05
N ALA A 192 12.99 5.22 1.99
CA ALA A 192 13.68 5.67 3.21
C ALA A 192 12.69 6.26 4.23
N ASP A 193 11.71 7.01 3.72
CA ASP A 193 10.57 7.51 4.49
C ASP A 193 9.38 6.51 4.42
N PRO A 194 9.00 5.85 5.54
CA PRO A 194 7.87 4.94 5.56
C PRO A 194 6.53 5.61 5.25
N ALA A 195 6.40 6.94 5.42
CA ALA A 195 5.18 7.68 5.08
C ALA A 195 4.84 7.54 3.58
N VAL A 196 5.84 7.46 2.71
CA VAL A 196 5.66 7.22 1.26
C VAL A 196 4.99 5.87 1.01
N MET A 197 5.42 4.82 1.71
CA MET A 197 4.85 3.48 1.55
C MET A 197 3.42 3.42 2.10
N ILE A 198 3.16 4.03 3.26
CA ILE A 198 1.81 4.10 3.85
C ILE A 198 0.86 4.85 2.90
N LYS A 199 1.31 5.98 2.31
CA LYS A 199 0.53 6.75 1.32
C LYS A 199 0.11 5.87 0.15
N ASN A 200 1.06 5.15 -0.42
CA ASN A 200 0.82 4.27 -1.57
C ASN A 200 -0.18 3.17 -1.20
N ARG A 201 -0.07 2.56 -0.01
CA ARG A 201 -0.98 1.50 0.46
C ARG A 201 -2.40 2.00 0.70
N LEU A 202 -2.57 3.20 1.24
CA LEU A 202 -3.89 3.82 1.40
C LEU A 202 -4.54 4.11 0.04
N GLN A 203 -3.76 4.61 -0.92
CA GLN A 203 -4.24 4.88 -2.28
C GLN A 203 -4.59 3.58 -3.03
N GLU A 204 -3.77 2.53 -2.89
CA GLU A 204 -4.04 1.19 -3.42
C GLU A 204 -5.35 0.63 -2.85
N TYR A 205 -5.56 0.75 -1.53
CA TYR A 205 -6.80 0.31 -0.89
C TYR A 205 -8.02 1.06 -1.43
N ILE A 206 -7.98 2.40 -1.49
CA ILE A 206 -9.10 3.22 -2.00
C ILE A 206 -9.42 2.84 -3.45
N SER A 207 -8.39 2.68 -4.29
CA SER A 207 -8.54 2.34 -5.70
C SER A 207 -9.13 0.94 -5.87
N LEU A 208 -8.63 -0.04 -5.13
CA LEU A 208 -9.13 -1.41 -5.18
C LEU A 208 -10.58 -1.50 -4.68
N ALA A 209 -10.90 -0.82 -3.57
CA ALA A 209 -12.24 -0.82 -3.00
C ALA A 209 -13.28 -0.23 -3.95
N ALA A 210 -12.90 0.76 -4.77
CA ALA A 210 -13.78 1.34 -5.79
C ALA A 210 -14.16 0.34 -6.91
N THR A 211 -13.39 -0.74 -7.08
CA THR A 211 -13.66 -1.80 -8.09
C THR A 211 -14.51 -2.95 -7.56
N VAL A 212 -14.87 -2.94 -6.27
CA VAL A 212 -15.61 -4.03 -5.65
C VAL A 212 -17.11 -3.86 -5.87
N ASP A 213 -17.72 -4.86 -6.50
CA ASP A 213 -19.16 -5.00 -6.59
C ASP A 213 -19.70 -5.66 -5.30
N PHE A 214 -20.22 -4.85 -4.38
CA PHE A 214 -20.78 -5.33 -3.12
C PHE A 214 -22.13 -6.05 -3.28
N ASN A 215 -22.74 -6.01 -4.47
CA ASN A 215 -23.98 -6.74 -4.78
C ASN A 215 -23.69 -8.09 -5.44
N ALA A 216 -22.42 -8.46 -5.62
CA ALA A 216 -22.03 -9.73 -6.21
C ALA A 216 -22.69 -10.92 -5.49
N ALA A 217 -23.35 -11.79 -6.26
CA ALA A 217 -24.03 -12.97 -5.71
C ALA A 217 -23.04 -14.07 -5.31
N VAL A 218 -23.30 -14.69 -4.16
CA VAL A 218 -22.51 -15.80 -3.61
C VAL A 218 -23.42 -16.98 -3.27
N THR A 219 -22.86 -18.19 -3.27
CA THR A 219 -23.58 -19.44 -2.97
C THR A 219 -22.82 -20.32 -1.99
N GLY A 220 -23.58 -21.17 -1.28
CA GLY A 220 -23.08 -22.16 -0.33
C GLY A 220 -22.46 -21.60 0.95
N ALA A 221 -22.11 -22.50 1.88
CA ALA A 221 -21.52 -22.14 3.17
C ALA A 221 -20.17 -21.42 3.06
N LYS A 222 -19.42 -21.65 1.98
CA LYS A 222 -18.12 -21.01 1.72
C LYS A 222 -18.24 -19.63 1.06
N ARG A 223 -19.46 -19.17 0.75
CA ARG A 223 -19.74 -17.90 0.04
C ARG A 223 -18.91 -17.77 -1.24
N THR A 224 -18.96 -18.80 -2.09
CA THR A 224 -18.30 -18.82 -3.40
C THR A 224 -19.01 -17.86 -4.34
N PHE A 225 -18.29 -17.07 -5.14
CA PHE A 225 -18.92 -16.16 -6.09
C PHE A 225 -19.55 -16.92 -7.24
N ILE A 226 -20.78 -16.55 -7.61
CA ILE A 226 -21.46 -17.14 -8.78
C ILE A 226 -20.79 -16.68 -10.07
N ASN A 227 -20.31 -15.43 -10.12
CA ASN A 227 -19.57 -14.89 -11.26
C ASN A 227 -18.11 -15.39 -11.23
N PRO A 228 -17.65 -16.16 -12.25
CA PRO A 228 -16.27 -16.65 -12.32
C PRO A 228 -15.22 -15.53 -12.35
N ALA A 229 -15.54 -14.34 -12.86
CA ALA A 229 -14.63 -13.20 -12.86
C ALA A 229 -14.34 -12.73 -11.43
N TYR A 230 -15.35 -12.71 -10.55
CA TYR A 230 -15.20 -12.35 -9.14
C TYR A 230 -14.50 -13.45 -8.34
N GLU A 231 -14.72 -14.71 -8.69
CA GLU A 231 -13.97 -15.81 -8.10
C GLU A 231 -12.48 -15.77 -8.49
N ASN A 232 -12.15 -15.19 -9.64
CA ASN A 232 -10.77 -14.99 -10.07
C ASN A 232 -10.14 -13.67 -9.57
N GLN A 233 -10.81 -12.91 -8.69
CA GLN A 233 -10.24 -11.70 -8.09
C GLN A 233 -9.23 -12.02 -6.98
N THR A 234 -8.40 -11.03 -6.63
CA THR A 234 -7.38 -11.14 -5.58
C THR A 234 -8.00 -11.31 -4.17
N LEU A 235 -7.23 -11.86 -3.23
CA LEU A 235 -7.61 -12.01 -1.83
C LEU A 235 -7.96 -10.67 -1.18
N ARG A 236 -7.26 -9.59 -1.53
CA ARG A 236 -7.55 -8.23 -1.06
C ARG A 236 -8.92 -7.77 -1.54
N TRP A 237 -9.23 -7.96 -2.82
CA TRP A 237 -10.55 -7.65 -3.39
C TRP A 237 -11.66 -8.43 -2.68
N LYS A 238 -11.46 -9.74 -2.50
CA LYS A 238 -12.43 -10.60 -1.81
C LYS A 238 -12.57 -10.24 -0.33
N ALA A 239 -11.50 -9.81 0.34
CA ALA A 239 -11.55 -9.35 1.72
C ALA A 239 -12.35 -8.05 1.87
N ILE A 240 -12.17 -7.10 0.94
CA ILE A 240 -12.99 -5.88 0.87
C ILE A 240 -14.46 -6.25 0.71
N TYR A 241 -14.80 -7.11 -0.26
CA TYR A 241 -16.17 -7.60 -0.44
C TYR A 241 -16.74 -8.22 0.85
N ARG A 242 -15.99 -9.12 1.50
CA ARG A 242 -16.43 -9.83 2.71
C ARG A 242 -16.61 -8.92 3.92
N ALA A 243 -15.82 -7.85 4.04
CA ALA A 243 -16.00 -6.84 5.07
C ALA A 243 -17.33 -6.06 4.88
N GLY A 244 -17.80 -5.96 3.64
CA GLY A 244 -19.08 -5.33 3.29
C GLY A 244 -18.98 -3.82 3.07
N LYS A 245 -19.98 -3.27 2.38
CA LYS A 245 -19.97 -1.87 1.94
C LYS A 245 -19.88 -0.88 3.11
N GLU A 246 -20.68 -1.10 4.15
CA GLU A 246 -20.75 -0.20 5.31
C GLU A 246 -19.42 -0.01 6.05
N VAL A 247 -18.59 -1.06 6.10
CA VAL A 247 -17.26 -1.02 6.71
C VAL A 247 -16.29 -0.26 5.80
N ASN A 248 -16.33 -0.55 4.50
CA ASN A 248 -15.45 0.09 3.54
C ASN A 248 -15.78 1.56 3.31
N ASP A 249 -17.05 1.97 3.39
CA ASP A 249 -17.42 3.39 3.33
C ASP A 249 -16.72 4.18 4.46
N VAL A 250 -16.70 3.63 5.69
CA VAL A 250 -15.98 4.22 6.83
C VAL A 250 -14.48 4.26 6.59
N ALA A 251 -13.89 3.12 6.21
CA ALA A 251 -12.44 3.01 6.03
C ALA A 251 -11.93 3.85 4.85
N ILE A 252 -12.69 3.98 3.75
CA ILE A 252 -12.36 4.85 2.62
C ILE A 252 -12.41 6.32 3.05
N ALA A 253 -13.46 6.73 3.75
CA ALA A 253 -13.58 8.10 4.26
C ALA A 253 -12.41 8.44 5.19
N PHE A 254 -12.08 7.52 6.11
CA PHE A 254 -10.94 7.64 7.01
C PHE A 254 -9.62 7.73 6.26
N ALA A 255 -9.36 6.83 5.30
CA ALA A 255 -8.13 6.82 4.50
C ALA A 255 -7.96 8.11 3.70
N LYS A 256 -9.03 8.62 3.07
CA LYS A 256 -9.03 9.91 2.36
C LYS A 256 -8.71 11.06 3.30
N GLN A 257 -9.30 11.06 4.50
CA GLN A 257 -9.04 12.09 5.50
C GLN A 257 -7.59 12.06 5.99
N TRP A 258 -7.07 10.88 6.29
CA TRP A 258 -5.68 10.69 6.71
C TRP A 258 -4.70 11.13 5.63
N LEU A 259 -4.95 10.82 4.36
CA LEU A 259 -4.15 11.30 3.23
C LEU A 259 -4.12 12.83 3.12
N LYS A 260 -5.20 13.53 3.53
CA LYS A 260 -5.26 15.00 3.54
C LYS A 260 -4.50 15.61 4.70
N GLU A 261 -4.59 15.01 5.88
CA GLU A 261 -3.88 15.46 7.09
C GLU A 261 -2.36 15.29 6.96
N GLY A 262 -1.92 14.39 6.09
CA GLY A 262 -0.53 13.98 5.99
C GLY A 262 -0.23 12.76 6.83
N ILE A 263 0.82 12.03 6.45
CA ILE A 263 1.29 10.85 7.17
C ILE A 263 2.60 11.23 7.83
N ILE A 264 2.66 11.03 9.14
CA ILE A 264 3.81 11.40 9.97
C ILE A 264 4.33 10.12 10.60
N THR A 265 5.62 9.86 10.41
CA THR A 265 6.34 8.75 11.04
C THR A 265 7.54 9.31 11.79
N TYR A 266 7.78 8.84 13.02
CA TYR A 266 8.87 9.31 13.88
C TYR A 266 10.21 8.65 13.58
#